data_AF-A0A1H4YYI1-F1
#
_entry.id   AF-A0A1H4YYI1-F1
#
_cell.length_a   1.000
_cell.length_b   1.000
_cell.length_c   1.000
_cell.angle_alpha   90.00
_cell.angle_beta   90.00
_cell.angle_gamma   90.00
#
_symmetry.space_group_name_H-M   'P 1'
#
loop_
_entity.id
_entity.type
_entity.pdbx_description
1 polymer ?
#
loop_
_entity_poly.entity_id
_entity_poly.type
_entity_poly.pdbx_seq_one_letter_code
_entity_poly.pdbx_strand_id
1 'polypeptide(L)'
;MTTLSRRSVLAGGLGVAGALGVASGGLLGTASADAAEPGWSGAVSLNGWPVVPAVPSFPVEGTDLAVAVLPGDVATTLLHCARRFCYELGGSLAPGDITGHTPGRAVAAGYESNHLSGTAITIRQSAYPRGAAGGFFPQELVVVRDILAECEGVVRWGGDLSPVKESHLQIDVPPGDARLSRVAAKIAGWKLEPGAGAGSDLDPFTEPRRATARLLARAQGAR
;
A
#
# COMPACT_ATOMS: atom_id res chain seq x y z
N MET A 1 19.03 -9.28 11.58
CA MET A 1 18.90 -9.55 10.13
C MET A 1 18.99 -8.22 9.41
N THR A 2 19.89 -8.13 8.45
CA THR A 2 20.47 -6.92 7.86
C THR A 2 19.48 -6.15 6.99
N THR A 3 19.14 -4.91 7.39
CA THR A 3 18.36 -3.95 6.61
C THR A 3 19.25 -3.21 5.63
N LEU A 4 19.02 -3.34 4.32
CA LEU A 4 19.72 -2.58 3.28
C LEU A 4 19.11 -1.18 3.19
N SER A 5 19.89 -0.16 3.54
CA SER A 5 19.58 1.26 3.33
C SER A 5 20.31 1.75 2.07
N ARG A 6 19.58 2.32 1.10
CA ARG A 6 20.17 2.85 -0.14
C ARG A 6 20.44 4.35 -0.01
N ARG A 7 21.68 4.71 0.30
CA ARG A 7 22.28 5.97 -0.15
C ARG A 7 23.47 5.64 -1.05
N SER A 8 23.54 6.34 -2.18
CA SER A 8 24.62 6.38 -3.20
C SER A 8 24.40 5.51 -4.43
N VAL A 9 23.77 6.05 -5.49
CA VAL A 9 24.13 5.72 -6.89
C VAL A 9 23.98 6.97 -7.77
N LEU A 10 25.09 7.68 -7.96
CA LEU A 10 25.44 8.57 -9.07
C LEU A 10 26.99 8.57 -9.03
N ALA A 11 27.80 8.45 -10.07
CA ALA A 11 27.63 8.37 -11.51
C ALA A 11 28.95 7.78 -12.06
N GLY A 12 28.95 7.20 -13.27
CA GLY A 12 30.19 6.77 -13.93
C GLY A 12 29.92 6.21 -15.32
N GLY A 13 30.18 7.03 -16.34
CA GLY A 13 29.86 6.77 -17.73
C GLY A 13 30.89 5.94 -18.52
N LEU A 14 30.51 5.72 -19.79
CA LEU A 14 31.17 5.07 -20.92
C LEU A 14 32.69 4.88 -20.91
N GLY A 15 33.12 3.68 -21.30
CA GLY A 15 34.43 3.40 -21.89
C GLY A 15 34.42 2.05 -22.61
N VAL A 16 34.43 2.08 -23.96
CA VAL A 16 34.64 0.90 -24.82
C VAL A 16 36.12 0.87 -25.21
N ALA A 17 36.87 -0.14 -24.76
CA ALA A 17 38.16 -0.54 -25.35
C ALA A 17 38.62 -1.94 -24.89
N GLY A 18 38.87 -2.82 -25.86
CA GLY A 18 40.09 -3.67 -25.95
C GLY A 18 40.41 -4.74 -24.90
N ALA A 19 40.16 -6.00 -25.28
CA ALA A 19 40.97 -7.23 -25.15
C ALA A 19 41.88 -7.55 -23.93
N LEU A 20 41.89 -8.87 -23.61
CA LEU A 20 42.88 -9.71 -22.91
C LEU A 20 42.80 -9.84 -21.37
N GLY A 21 42.29 -11.01 -20.95
CA GLY A 21 42.86 -11.92 -19.95
C GLY A 21 43.10 -11.44 -18.52
N VAL A 22 42.45 -12.09 -17.55
CA VAL A 22 43.04 -12.80 -16.38
C VAL A 22 41.88 -13.26 -15.48
N ALA A 23 41.88 -14.56 -15.15
CA ALA A 23 40.97 -15.16 -14.20
C ALA A 23 41.20 -14.59 -12.79
N SER A 24 40.17 -14.01 -12.18
CA SER A 24 40.10 -13.72 -10.75
C SER A 24 38.66 -13.44 -10.33
N GLY A 25 38.07 -14.39 -9.60
CA GLY A 25 37.06 -14.11 -8.56
C GLY A 25 35.78 -13.38 -8.97
N GLY A 26 35.05 -13.89 -9.97
CA GLY A 26 33.66 -13.49 -10.18
C GLY A 26 32.75 -14.22 -9.18
N LEU A 27 32.42 -13.57 -8.05
CA LEU A 27 31.19 -13.91 -7.34
C LEU A 27 30.03 -13.59 -8.28
N LEU A 28 29.64 -14.59 -9.09
CA LEU A 28 28.35 -14.60 -9.76
C LEU A 28 27.30 -14.55 -8.65
N GLY A 29 26.82 -13.35 -8.36
CA GLY A 29 25.56 -13.18 -7.66
C GLY A 29 24.52 -13.90 -8.50
N THR A 30 24.16 -15.11 -8.09
CA THR A 30 22.98 -15.78 -8.59
C THR A 30 21.84 -14.84 -8.26
N ALA A 31 21.27 -14.21 -9.29
CA ALA A 31 19.91 -13.70 -9.18
C ALA A 31 19.08 -14.94 -8.83
N SER A 32 18.75 -15.10 -7.55
CA SER A 32 17.74 -16.06 -7.14
C SER A 32 16.47 -15.60 -7.85
N ALA A 33 16.12 -16.31 -8.92
CA ALA A 33 14.74 -16.35 -9.35
C ALA A 33 13.98 -16.83 -8.12
N ASP A 34 13.18 -15.95 -7.51
CA ASP A 34 12.20 -16.34 -6.51
C ASP A 34 11.49 -17.56 -7.09
N ALA A 35 11.71 -18.74 -6.47
CA ALA A 35 10.94 -19.92 -6.82
C ALA A 35 9.48 -19.47 -6.69
N ALA A 36 8.70 -19.66 -7.75
CA ALA A 36 7.30 -19.25 -7.75
C ALA A 36 6.60 -19.93 -6.56
N GLU A 37 6.35 -19.16 -5.51
CA GLU A 37 5.63 -19.62 -4.33
C GLU A 37 4.30 -20.23 -4.78
N PRO A 38 3.89 -21.38 -4.23
CA PRO A 38 2.62 -22.00 -4.61
C PRO A 38 1.48 -20.98 -4.43
N GLY A 39 0.69 -20.80 -5.49
CA GLY A 39 -0.39 -19.81 -5.50
C GLY A 39 -1.42 -20.04 -4.39
N TRP A 40 -2.09 -18.97 -3.97
CA TRP A 40 -3.15 -18.98 -2.98
C TRP A 40 -4.30 -19.93 -3.36
N SER A 41 -4.42 -21.03 -2.63
CA SER A 41 -5.45 -22.06 -2.84
C SER A 41 -6.76 -21.78 -2.10
N GLY A 42 -6.76 -20.82 -1.15
CA GLY A 42 -7.93 -20.50 -0.34
C GLY A 42 -9.08 -19.89 -1.13
N ALA A 43 -10.31 -20.23 -0.74
CA ALA A 43 -11.52 -19.55 -1.18
C ALA A 43 -11.73 -18.18 -0.50
N VAL A 44 -10.99 -17.93 0.58
CA VAL A 44 -11.03 -16.71 1.39
C VAL A 44 -9.61 -16.13 1.42
N SER A 45 -9.46 -14.80 1.33
CA SER A 45 -8.19 -14.09 1.48
C SER A 45 -7.77 -14.00 2.95
N LEU A 46 -6.54 -13.59 3.22
CA LEU A 46 -5.98 -13.55 4.57
C LEU A 46 -6.83 -12.74 5.55
N ASN A 47 -7.44 -11.63 5.11
CA ASN A 47 -8.32 -10.79 5.93
C ASN A 47 -9.75 -11.31 6.07
N GLY A 48 -10.04 -12.55 5.64
CA GLY A 48 -11.35 -13.19 5.83
C GLY A 48 -12.40 -12.88 4.75
N TRP A 49 -12.02 -12.20 3.67
CA TRP A 49 -12.95 -11.87 2.58
C TRP A 49 -12.98 -12.95 1.50
N PRO A 50 -14.16 -13.28 0.91
CA PRO A 50 -14.23 -14.22 -0.21
C PRO A 50 -13.37 -13.77 -1.39
N VAL A 51 -12.61 -14.69 -1.96
CA VAL A 51 -11.92 -14.46 -3.23
C VAL A 51 -12.96 -14.36 -4.35
N VAL A 52 -12.83 -13.33 -5.19
CA VAL A 52 -13.79 -13.05 -6.27
C VAL A 52 -13.09 -13.07 -7.63
N PRO A 53 -13.79 -13.48 -8.71
CA PRO A 53 -13.18 -13.57 -10.04
C PRO A 53 -12.91 -12.19 -10.66
N ALA A 54 -13.74 -11.20 -10.35
CA ALA A 54 -13.64 -9.84 -10.86
C ALA A 54 -14.39 -8.86 -9.95
N VAL A 55 -13.99 -7.59 -10.00
CA VAL A 55 -14.66 -6.44 -9.37
C VAL A 55 -14.63 -5.25 -10.34
N PRO A 56 -15.53 -4.27 -10.24
CA PRO A 56 -15.48 -3.07 -11.06
C PRO A 56 -14.29 -2.17 -10.70
N SER A 57 -13.87 -1.36 -11.67
CA SER A 57 -12.89 -0.28 -11.47
C SER A 57 -13.57 1.03 -11.11
N PHE A 58 -13.00 1.75 -10.17
CA PHE A 58 -13.47 3.07 -9.73
C PHE A 58 -12.40 4.14 -9.97
N PRO A 59 -12.79 5.35 -10.38
CA PRO A 59 -11.84 6.45 -10.58
C PRO A 59 -11.19 6.85 -9.25
N VAL A 60 -9.90 7.17 -9.31
CA VAL A 60 -9.13 7.68 -8.18
C VAL A 60 -9.11 9.19 -8.28
N GLU A 61 -9.90 9.82 -7.42
CA GLU A 61 -10.05 11.27 -7.35
C GLU A 61 -8.69 11.96 -7.20
N GLY A 62 -8.44 12.98 -8.04
CA GLY A 62 -7.14 13.64 -8.13
C GLY A 62 -6.18 13.09 -9.19
N THR A 63 -6.61 12.07 -9.94
CA THR A 63 -5.83 11.45 -11.02
C THR A 63 -6.72 11.07 -12.20
N ASP A 64 -6.11 10.75 -13.35
CA ASP A 64 -6.81 10.15 -14.50
C ASP A 64 -6.85 8.61 -14.43
N LEU A 65 -6.52 8.02 -13.28
CA LEU A 65 -6.44 6.58 -13.08
C LEU A 65 -7.69 6.01 -12.43
N ALA A 66 -7.87 4.71 -12.57
CA ALA A 66 -8.89 3.93 -11.90
C ALA A 66 -8.28 2.69 -11.24
N VAL A 67 -8.92 2.19 -10.19
CA VAL A 67 -8.49 1.00 -9.46
C VAL A 67 -9.66 0.04 -9.25
N ALA A 68 -9.42 -1.24 -9.50
CA ALA A 68 -10.40 -2.31 -9.28
C ALA A 68 -10.46 -2.64 -7.78
N VAL A 69 -11.61 -2.45 -7.12
CA VAL A 69 -11.79 -2.76 -5.70
C VAL A 69 -13.19 -3.30 -5.45
N LEU A 70 -13.37 -4.04 -4.35
CA LEU A 70 -14.68 -4.56 -3.98
C LEU A 70 -15.64 -3.38 -3.72
N PRO A 71 -16.86 -3.37 -4.30
CA PRO A 71 -17.81 -2.27 -4.13
C PRO A 71 -18.25 -2.02 -2.69
N GLY A 72 -18.95 -0.90 -2.48
CA GLY A 72 -19.54 -0.55 -1.18
C GLY A 72 -18.55 0.08 -0.22
N ASP A 73 -18.57 -0.36 1.03
CA ASP A 73 -17.76 0.23 2.10
C ASP A 73 -16.25 0.05 1.87
N VAL A 74 -15.86 -1.06 1.23
CA VAL A 74 -14.47 -1.33 0.84
C VAL A 74 -13.98 -0.29 -0.16
N ALA A 75 -14.69 -0.12 -1.28
CA ALA A 75 -14.36 0.89 -2.29
C ALA A 75 -14.33 2.30 -1.68
N THR A 76 -15.33 2.66 -0.88
CA THR A 76 -15.42 3.98 -0.23
C THR A 76 -14.18 4.27 0.61
N THR A 77 -13.75 3.29 1.41
CA THR A 77 -12.62 3.44 2.33
C THR A 77 -11.28 3.44 1.59
N LEU A 78 -11.03 2.48 0.70
CA LEU A 78 -9.75 2.38 -0.02
C LEU A 78 -9.54 3.52 -1.02
N LEU A 79 -10.59 3.99 -1.69
CA LEU A 79 -10.51 5.16 -2.58
C LEU A 79 -10.22 6.45 -1.80
N HIS A 80 -10.74 6.57 -0.58
CA HIS A 80 -10.39 7.68 0.31
C HIS A 80 -8.89 7.67 0.67
N CYS A 81 -8.34 6.51 1.03
CA CYS A 81 -6.90 6.37 1.27
C CYS A 81 -6.08 6.74 0.02
N ALA A 82 -6.48 6.24 -1.15
CA ALA A 82 -5.80 6.53 -2.41
C ALA A 82 -5.80 8.03 -2.74
N ARG A 83 -6.95 8.72 -2.56
CA ARG A 83 -7.06 10.16 -2.75
C ARG A 83 -6.12 10.94 -1.82
N ARG A 84 -6.17 10.68 -0.50
CA ARG A 84 -5.30 11.34 0.49
C ARG A 84 -3.82 11.12 0.15
N PHE A 85 -3.46 9.90 -0.23
CA PHE A 85 -2.11 9.58 -0.68
C PHE A 85 -1.69 10.46 -1.86
N CYS A 86 -2.53 10.56 -2.90
CA CYS A 86 -2.24 11.36 -4.10
C CYS A 86 -2.10 12.86 -3.79
N TYR A 87 -2.94 13.40 -2.92
CA TYR A 87 -2.94 14.83 -2.60
C TYR A 87 -1.82 15.26 -1.66
N GLU A 88 -1.48 14.45 -0.65
CA GLU A 88 -0.57 14.90 0.42
C GLU A 88 0.85 14.35 0.31
N LEU A 89 1.01 13.17 -0.29
CA LEU A 89 2.35 12.60 -0.51
C LEU A 89 2.91 12.97 -1.89
N GLY A 90 2.12 13.67 -2.70
CA GLY A 90 2.53 14.29 -3.94
C GLY A 90 2.93 13.31 -5.05
N GLY A 91 3.15 13.87 -6.24
CA GLY A 91 3.63 13.19 -7.45
C GLY A 91 2.51 12.66 -8.34
N SER A 92 2.69 12.80 -9.66
CA SER A 92 1.79 12.18 -10.63
C SER A 92 1.84 10.66 -10.46
N LEU A 93 0.69 10.00 -10.49
CA LEU A 93 0.64 8.56 -10.69
C LEU A 93 0.65 8.29 -12.20
N ALA A 94 1.54 7.42 -12.64
CA ALA A 94 1.54 6.89 -14.00
C ALA A 94 0.60 5.67 -14.10
N PRO A 95 0.14 5.30 -15.31
CA PRO A 95 -0.54 4.03 -15.52
C PRO A 95 0.28 2.86 -14.94
N GLY A 96 -0.34 2.01 -14.13
CA GLY A 96 0.31 0.90 -13.44
C GLY A 96 0.89 1.24 -12.05
N ASP A 97 0.93 2.51 -11.65
CA ASP A 97 1.36 2.87 -10.29
C ASP A 97 0.32 2.50 -9.23
N ILE A 98 -0.96 2.36 -9.60
CA ILE A 98 -1.99 1.86 -8.70
C ILE A 98 -2.53 0.52 -9.19
N THR A 99 -2.59 -0.45 -8.29
CA THR A 99 -3.13 -1.79 -8.55
C THR A 99 -4.10 -2.17 -7.44
N GLY A 100 -5.26 -2.71 -7.81
CA GLY A 100 -6.27 -3.19 -6.88
C GLY A 100 -6.46 -4.70 -7.01
N HIS A 101 -7.68 -5.14 -7.28
CA HIS A 101 -8.00 -6.54 -7.50
C HIS A 101 -7.16 -7.16 -8.61
N THR A 102 -6.70 -8.39 -8.37
CA THR A 102 -6.05 -9.22 -9.37
C THR A 102 -6.66 -10.64 -9.32
N PRO A 103 -6.92 -11.28 -10.47
CA PRO A 103 -7.44 -12.65 -10.50
C PRO A 103 -6.33 -13.71 -10.33
N GLY A 104 -5.07 -13.31 -10.51
CA GLY A 104 -3.92 -14.21 -10.45
C GLY A 104 -3.63 -14.65 -9.02
N ARG A 105 -3.74 -15.95 -8.75
CA ARG A 105 -3.55 -16.52 -7.41
C ARG A 105 -2.09 -16.60 -6.94
N ALA A 106 -1.12 -16.25 -7.78
CA ALA A 106 0.27 -16.16 -7.35
C ALA A 106 0.44 -14.97 -6.39
N VAL A 107 0.67 -15.26 -5.11
CA VAL A 107 0.88 -14.26 -4.06
C VAL A 107 2.22 -14.54 -3.40
N ALA A 108 3.03 -13.51 -3.21
CA ALA A 108 4.37 -13.68 -2.65
C ALA A 108 4.44 -13.34 -1.16
N ALA A 109 3.33 -12.88 -0.59
CA ALA A 109 3.09 -12.83 0.86
C ALA A 109 1.61 -13.07 1.14
N GLY A 110 1.28 -13.62 2.31
CA GLY A 110 -0.10 -13.96 2.67
C GLY A 110 -1.07 -12.78 2.53
N TYR A 111 -0.65 -11.56 2.92
CA TYR A 111 -1.49 -10.37 2.82
C TYR A 111 -1.77 -9.93 1.38
N GLU A 112 -0.94 -10.35 0.40
CA GLU A 112 -1.19 -10.05 -1.01
C GLU A 112 -2.42 -10.82 -1.54
N SER A 113 -2.86 -11.89 -0.85
CA SER A 113 -4.14 -12.55 -1.15
C SER A 113 -5.36 -11.64 -1.03
N ASN A 114 -5.26 -10.52 -0.31
CA ASN A 114 -6.34 -9.55 -0.18
C ASN A 114 -6.61 -8.78 -1.50
N HIS A 115 -5.68 -8.83 -2.47
CA HIS A 115 -5.97 -8.40 -3.84
C HIS A 115 -6.99 -9.33 -4.52
N LEU A 116 -7.00 -10.62 -4.22
CA LEU A 116 -7.92 -11.60 -4.83
C LEU A 116 -9.38 -11.37 -4.42
N SER A 117 -9.62 -10.73 -3.27
CA SER A 117 -10.95 -10.34 -2.79
C SER A 117 -11.30 -8.88 -3.11
N GLY A 118 -10.39 -8.13 -3.74
CA GLY A 118 -10.58 -6.71 -4.05
C GLY A 118 -10.53 -5.81 -2.81
N THR A 119 -9.91 -6.28 -1.72
CA THR A 119 -9.87 -5.58 -0.42
C THR A 119 -8.48 -5.01 -0.08
N ALA A 120 -7.59 -4.96 -1.07
CA ALA A 120 -6.29 -4.32 -0.99
C ALA A 120 -5.98 -3.52 -2.25
N ILE A 121 -5.16 -2.48 -2.06
CA ILE A 121 -4.56 -1.69 -3.12
C ILE A 121 -3.06 -1.57 -2.89
N THR A 122 -2.32 -1.41 -3.97
CA THR A 122 -0.90 -1.09 -3.97
C THR A 122 -0.70 0.22 -4.73
N ILE A 123 0.05 1.16 -4.16
CA ILE A 123 0.37 2.46 -4.76
C ILE A 123 1.90 2.59 -4.88
N ARG A 124 2.39 2.86 -6.09
CA ARG A 124 3.81 2.97 -6.48
C ARG A 124 4.64 1.75 -6.10
N GLN A 125 4.21 0.55 -6.51
CA GLN A 125 4.92 -0.69 -6.20
C GLN A 125 6.41 -0.65 -6.59
N SER A 126 6.73 -0.04 -7.73
CA SER A 126 8.12 0.08 -8.22
C SER A 126 9.00 0.92 -7.31
N ALA A 127 8.44 1.94 -6.64
CA ALA A 127 9.16 2.78 -5.69
C ALA A 127 9.24 2.12 -4.29
N TYR A 128 8.20 1.38 -3.90
CA TYR A 128 8.09 0.75 -2.59
C TYR A 128 7.85 -0.77 -2.72
N PRO A 129 8.84 -1.53 -3.23
CA PRO A 129 8.69 -2.97 -3.43
C PRO A 129 8.61 -3.73 -2.10
N ARG A 130 8.07 -4.95 -2.16
CA ARG A 130 8.04 -5.87 -1.01
C ARG A 130 9.46 -6.13 -0.50
N GLY A 131 9.62 -6.17 0.82
CA GLY A 131 10.88 -6.32 1.53
C GLY A 131 11.66 -5.02 1.71
N ALA A 132 11.29 -3.92 1.04
CA ALA A 132 11.93 -2.62 1.19
C ALA A 132 11.15 -1.74 2.17
N ALA A 133 11.89 -1.06 3.06
CA ALA A 133 11.36 -0.10 4.03
C ALA A 133 12.18 1.20 4.01
N GLY A 134 11.61 2.26 4.59
CA GLY A 134 12.27 3.57 4.68
C GLY A 134 12.20 4.37 3.38
N GLY A 135 11.22 4.08 2.52
CA GLY A 135 10.99 4.83 1.29
C GLY A 135 10.28 6.17 1.51
N PHE A 136 9.54 6.32 2.60
CA PHE A 136 8.88 7.58 2.96
C PHE A 136 9.77 8.47 3.82
N PHE A 137 9.74 9.78 3.55
CA PHE A 137 10.30 10.78 4.43
C PHE A 137 9.52 10.86 5.76
N PRO A 138 10.15 11.34 6.85
CA PRO A 138 9.47 11.43 8.15
C PRO A 138 8.14 12.17 8.14
N GLN A 139 8.04 13.27 7.37
CA GLN A 139 6.78 14.02 7.23
C GLN A 139 5.72 13.25 6.43
N GLU A 140 6.11 12.46 5.45
CA GLU A 140 5.20 11.62 4.68
C GLU A 140 4.66 10.47 5.54
N LEU A 141 5.49 9.90 6.40
CA LEU A 141 5.05 8.90 7.38
C LEU A 141 3.99 9.47 8.32
N VAL A 142 4.06 10.75 8.71
CA VAL A 142 3.01 11.38 9.52
C VAL A 142 1.67 11.34 8.78
N VAL A 143 1.67 11.70 7.50
CA VAL A 143 0.47 11.64 6.64
C VAL A 143 -0.06 10.21 6.49
N VAL A 144 0.82 9.22 6.23
CA VAL A 144 0.39 7.81 6.14
C VAL A 144 -0.29 7.36 7.44
N ARG A 145 0.32 7.69 8.58
CA ARG A 145 -0.21 7.35 9.91
C ARG A 145 -1.53 8.04 10.20
N ASP A 146 -1.66 9.28 9.76
CA ASP A 146 -2.86 10.07 9.85
C ASP A 146 -4.02 9.47 9.04
N ILE A 147 -3.77 9.03 7.80
CA ILE A 147 -4.76 8.33 6.96
C ILE A 147 -5.31 7.08 7.68
N LEU A 148 -4.44 6.27 8.31
CA LEU A 148 -4.86 5.07 9.04
C LEU A 148 -5.71 5.41 10.27
N ALA A 149 -5.33 6.47 10.99
CA ALA A 149 -6.06 6.96 12.15
C ALA A 149 -7.45 7.49 11.76
N GLU A 150 -7.54 8.20 10.63
CA GLU A 150 -8.80 8.67 10.05
C GLU A 150 -9.71 7.51 9.63
N CYS A 151 -9.14 6.41 9.18
CA CYS A 151 -9.83 5.15 8.92
C CYS A 151 -10.14 4.35 10.20
N GLU A 152 -9.89 4.88 11.39
CA GLU A 152 -10.20 4.25 12.69
C GLU A 152 -9.68 2.80 12.82
N GLY A 153 -8.55 2.51 12.17
CA GLY A 153 -7.94 1.18 12.20
C GLY A 153 -8.65 0.09 11.38
N VAL A 154 -9.61 0.42 10.52
CA VAL A 154 -10.20 -0.56 9.57
C VAL A 154 -9.31 -0.79 8.36
N VAL A 155 -8.25 0.02 8.20
CA VAL A 155 -7.22 -0.11 7.17
C VAL A 155 -5.88 -0.42 7.86
N ARG A 156 -5.10 -1.30 7.24
CA ARG A 156 -3.71 -1.60 7.63
C ARG A 156 -2.76 -1.28 6.49
N TRP A 157 -1.59 -0.78 6.87
CA TRP A 157 -0.51 -0.42 5.96
C TRP A 157 0.58 -1.49 5.93
N GLY A 158 1.07 -1.80 4.74
CA GLY A 158 2.11 -2.82 4.54
C GLY A 158 3.47 -2.45 5.12
N GLY A 159 3.70 -1.19 5.47
CA GLY A 159 4.88 -0.79 6.27
C GLY A 159 4.91 -1.41 7.68
N ASP A 160 3.75 -1.86 8.20
CA ASP A 160 3.61 -2.55 9.49
C ASP A 160 3.44 -4.07 9.35
N LEU A 161 3.58 -4.60 8.13
CA LEU A 161 3.45 -6.03 7.84
C LEU A 161 4.83 -6.68 7.72
N SER A 162 4.83 -8.02 7.80
CA SER A 162 6.01 -8.84 7.53
C SER A 162 5.67 -9.85 6.42
N PRO A 163 6.41 -9.86 5.29
CA PRO A 163 7.44 -8.89 4.92
C PRO A 163 6.85 -7.50 4.66
N VAL A 164 7.65 -6.46 4.94
CA VAL A 164 7.26 -5.06 4.75
C VAL A 164 6.93 -4.78 3.28
N LYS A 165 5.92 -3.95 3.01
CA LYS A 165 5.59 -3.44 1.66
C LYS A 165 4.90 -2.10 1.79
N GLU A 166 5.69 -1.03 1.82
CA GLU A 166 5.19 0.33 2.07
C GLU A 166 4.20 0.84 1.01
N SER A 167 4.12 0.21 -0.17
CA SER A 167 3.10 0.48 -1.20
C SER A 167 1.71 -0.09 -0.88
N HIS A 168 1.58 -1.02 0.07
CA HIS A 168 0.37 -1.82 0.28
C HIS A 168 -0.58 -1.21 1.32
N LEU A 169 -1.86 -1.18 1.01
CA LEU A 169 -2.96 -0.84 1.93
C LEU A 169 -4.06 -1.90 1.80
N GLN A 170 -4.65 -2.31 2.92
CA GLN A 170 -5.73 -3.30 2.93
C GLN A 170 -6.79 -3.01 3.97
N ILE A 171 -8.00 -3.55 3.75
CA ILE A 171 -9.00 -3.68 4.81
C ILE A 171 -8.51 -4.70 5.85
N ASP A 172 -8.57 -4.31 7.14
CA ASP A 172 -8.03 -5.06 8.29
C ASP A 172 -9.12 -5.62 9.21
N VAL A 173 -10.34 -5.72 8.69
CA VAL A 173 -11.50 -6.26 9.39
C VAL A 173 -12.23 -7.28 8.53
N PRO A 174 -12.88 -8.31 9.11
CA PRO A 174 -13.61 -9.31 8.35
C PRO A 174 -14.88 -8.72 7.70
N PRO A 175 -15.48 -9.43 6.73
CA PRO A 175 -16.78 -9.07 6.18
C PRO A 175 -17.83 -8.86 7.27
N GLY A 176 -18.62 -7.79 7.16
CA GLY A 176 -19.70 -7.47 8.09
C GLY A 176 -19.28 -6.80 9.40
N ASP A 177 -18.00 -6.48 9.60
CA ASP A 177 -17.57 -5.69 10.77
C ASP A 177 -18.16 -4.27 10.71
N ALA A 178 -18.96 -3.92 11.72
CA ALA A 178 -19.66 -2.63 11.79
C ALA A 178 -18.74 -1.41 11.79
N ARG A 179 -17.45 -1.57 12.12
CA ARG A 179 -16.47 -0.48 12.06
C ARG A 179 -16.23 -0.02 10.63
N LEU A 180 -16.19 -0.95 9.67
CA LEU A 180 -15.99 -0.61 8.26
C LEU A 180 -17.17 0.23 7.74
N SER A 181 -18.40 -0.19 8.02
CA SER A 181 -19.59 0.55 7.61
C SER A 181 -19.69 1.93 8.26
N ARG A 182 -19.32 2.06 9.55
CA ARG A 182 -19.25 3.37 10.21
C ARG A 182 -18.24 4.31 9.52
N VAL A 183 -17.03 3.81 9.25
CA VAL A 183 -15.97 4.59 8.59
C VAL A 183 -16.39 4.99 7.18
N ALA A 184 -16.94 4.07 6.41
CA ALA A 184 -17.44 4.35 5.06
C ALA A 184 -18.57 5.39 5.09
N ALA A 185 -19.53 5.29 6.00
CA ALA A 185 -20.60 6.27 6.17
C ALA A 185 -20.06 7.67 6.54
N LYS A 186 -19.07 7.73 7.44
CA LYS A 186 -18.38 8.98 7.79
C LYS A 186 -17.73 9.62 6.55
N ILE A 187 -16.96 8.83 5.79
CA ILE A 187 -16.29 9.28 4.56
C ILE A 187 -17.30 9.73 3.50
N ALA A 188 -18.41 9.02 3.34
CA ALA A 188 -19.46 9.37 2.40
C ALA A 188 -20.18 10.68 2.80
N GLY A 189 -20.45 10.87 4.09
CA GLY A 189 -21.07 12.09 4.61
C GLY A 189 -20.27 13.35 4.31
N TRP A 190 -18.93 13.25 4.30
CA TRP A 190 -18.06 14.37 3.94
C TRP A 190 -18.19 14.85 2.50
N LYS A 191 -18.63 13.99 1.57
CA LYS A 191 -18.89 14.40 0.18
C LYS A 191 -20.16 15.26 0.06
N LEU A 192 -21.05 15.18 1.06
CA LEU A 192 -22.31 15.92 1.10
C LEU A 192 -22.17 17.29 1.78
N GLU A 193 -21.11 17.48 2.59
CA GLU A 193 -20.82 18.72 3.32
C GLU A 193 -19.44 19.28 2.91
N PRO A 194 -19.38 20.19 1.91
CA PRO A 194 -18.12 20.81 1.50
C PRO A 194 -17.43 21.49 2.68
N GLY A 195 -16.21 21.05 3.03
CA GLY A 195 -15.45 21.56 4.18
C GLY A 195 -15.46 20.67 5.44
N ALA A 196 -16.04 19.47 5.37
CA ALA A 196 -15.96 18.47 6.46
C ALA A 196 -15.11 17.23 6.11
N GLY A 197 -14.53 17.18 4.90
CA GLY A 197 -13.90 15.99 4.32
C GLY A 197 -12.39 15.96 4.17
N ALA A 198 -11.89 15.02 3.36
CA ALA A 198 -10.47 14.97 2.99
C ALA A 198 -10.07 16.29 2.32
N GLY A 199 -9.18 17.04 2.96
CA GLY A 199 -8.75 18.38 2.54
C GLY A 199 -9.38 19.54 3.32
N SER A 200 -10.31 19.30 4.26
CA SER A 200 -10.75 20.33 5.20
C SER A 200 -9.85 20.37 6.43
N ASP A 201 -8.95 21.34 6.51
CA ASP A 201 -8.35 21.94 7.73
C ASP A 201 -7.96 21.03 8.91
N LEU A 202 -7.63 19.77 8.68
CA LEU A 202 -7.07 18.89 9.70
C LEU A 202 -5.59 18.67 9.39
N ASP A 203 -4.77 19.59 9.87
CA ASP A 203 -3.33 19.49 9.83
C ASP A 203 -2.88 18.16 10.52
N PRO A 204 -2.29 17.21 9.76
CA PRO A 204 -1.86 15.91 10.30
C PRO A 204 -0.72 16.06 11.30
N PHE A 205 -0.06 17.22 11.36
CA PHE A 205 1.03 17.51 12.27
C PHE A 205 0.58 17.97 13.65
N THR A 206 -0.73 18.19 13.86
CA THR A 206 -1.28 18.53 15.18
C THR A 206 -1.07 17.39 16.19
N GLU A 207 -0.73 17.72 17.44
CA GLU A 207 -0.46 16.69 18.47
C GLU A 207 -1.64 15.75 18.74
N PRO A 208 -2.92 16.18 18.79
CA PRO A 208 -4.04 15.25 18.94
C PRO A 208 -4.11 14.18 17.85
N ARG A 209 -3.87 14.56 16.58
CA ARG A 209 -3.85 13.62 15.44
C ARG A 209 -2.68 12.65 15.57
N ARG A 210 -1.48 13.17 15.83
CA ARG A 210 -0.28 12.36 16.02
C ARG A 210 -0.41 11.40 17.21
N ALA A 211 -1.05 11.82 18.31
CA ALA A 211 -1.33 10.96 19.45
C ALA A 211 -2.28 9.81 19.09
N THR A 212 -3.37 10.11 18.39
CA THR A 212 -4.33 9.11 17.90
C THR A 212 -3.63 8.08 17.00
N ALA A 213 -2.81 8.55 16.06
CA ALA A 213 -2.09 7.69 15.14
C ALA A 213 -1.04 6.80 15.85
N ARG A 214 -0.34 7.33 16.86
CA ARG A 214 0.58 6.53 17.71
C ARG A 214 -0.16 5.44 18.49
N LEU A 215 -1.34 5.76 19.04
CA LEU A 215 -2.18 4.79 19.76
C LEU A 215 -2.65 3.67 18.83
N LEU A 216 -3.12 4.03 17.64
CA LEU A 216 -3.52 3.05 16.63
C LEU A 216 -2.35 2.14 16.23
N ALA A 217 -1.18 2.70 15.93
CA ALA A 217 0.00 1.93 15.54
C ALA A 217 0.40 0.90 16.61
N ARG A 218 0.33 1.28 17.91
CA ARG A 218 0.56 0.35 19.02
C ARG A 218 -0.48 -0.76 19.07
N ALA A 219 -1.76 -0.43 18.90
CA ALA A 219 -2.85 -1.40 18.92
C ALA A 219 -2.77 -2.40 17.75
N GLN A 220 -2.34 -1.96 16.57
CA GLN A 220 -2.16 -2.81 15.38
C GLN A 220 -0.87 -3.63 15.44
N GLY A 221 0.20 -3.13 16.07
CA GLY A 221 1.45 -3.86 16.26
C GLY A 221 1.40 -4.96 17.33
N ALA A 222 0.40 -4.92 18.22
CA ALA A 222 0.17 -5.95 19.24
C ALA A 222 -0.64 -7.17 18.73
N ARG A 223 -1.09 -7.15 17.47
CA ARG A 223 -1.88 -8.22 16.83
C ARG A 223 -1.01 -9.02 15.88
#